data_AF-A0A7V6UXV3-F1
#
_entry.id   AF-A0A7V6UXV3-F1
#
_cell.length_a   1.000
_cell.length_b   1.000
_cell.length_c   1.000
_cell.angle_alpha   90.00
_cell.angle_beta   90.00
_cell.angle_gamma   90.00
#
_symmetry.space_group_name_H-M   'P 1'
#
loop_
_entity.id
_entity.type
_entity.pdbx_description
1 polymer ?
#
loop_
_entity_poly.entity_id
_entity_poly.type
_entity_poly.pdbx_seq_one_letter_code
_entity_poly.pdbx_strand_id
1 'polypeptide(L)'
;MSDLSFESIVKTNTSESSISYILEDEKIFYEVGYKVLQNQEKYGLLKCGKLYQNGKIKLVYGISKYKPLGTLLSQISQQNFLFVVSRIYDIARHVEENGFLRCENIETTIDRIFVDTEDLSVYLVCLPISTVSIHQNTQLFYENLKQVVLMAAKSFPGLKTSEVLKIIDSPKGEECSLNKEIKPKGSDETDTDGEPPVTPPQPLKGDYPDKTFGQKKKGILSNLFSRKKSGENTGASGSKSIELVSTNTKDEIRFVINKPEFLIGKYAGKVDGVIPNEKTISRIH
;
A
#
# COMPACT_ATOMS: atom_id res chain seq x y z
N MET A 1 -22.99 14.19 -19.09
CA MET A 1 -22.51 12.84 -18.74
C MET A 1 -23.14 12.51 -17.42
N SER A 2 -23.94 11.45 -17.34
CA SER A 2 -24.49 10.97 -16.07
C SER A 2 -23.36 10.40 -15.23
N ASP A 3 -23.11 10.96 -14.05
CA ASP A 3 -22.20 10.37 -13.07
C ASP A 3 -22.70 8.95 -12.74
N LEU A 4 -21.93 7.94 -13.14
CA LEU A 4 -22.21 6.55 -12.80
C LEU A 4 -21.89 6.37 -11.31
N SER A 5 -22.90 6.07 -10.49
CA SER A 5 -22.71 5.79 -9.07
C SER A 5 -22.21 4.36 -8.85
N PHE A 6 -21.43 4.12 -7.79
CA PHE A 6 -20.92 2.79 -7.43
C PHE A 6 -22.02 1.71 -7.41
N GLU A 7 -23.11 1.99 -6.71
CA GLU A 7 -24.27 1.07 -6.57
C GLU A 7 -24.96 0.74 -7.90
N SER A 8 -24.81 1.60 -8.92
CA SER A 8 -25.40 1.35 -10.24
C SER A 8 -24.59 0.37 -11.09
N ILE A 9 -23.29 0.21 -10.81
CA ILE A 9 -22.39 -0.59 -11.65
C ILE A 9 -21.61 -1.68 -10.91
N VAL A 10 -21.78 -1.80 -9.59
CA VAL A 10 -21.21 -2.87 -8.79
C VAL A 10 -22.33 -3.55 -8.01
N LYS A 11 -22.55 -4.84 -8.27
CA LYS A 11 -23.54 -5.64 -7.54
C LYS A 11 -22.86 -6.46 -6.46
N THR A 12 -23.31 -6.28 -5.22
CA THR A 12 -22.76 -6.98 -4.06
C THR A 12 -23.61 -8.21 -3.72
N ASN A 13 -22.97 -9.35 -3.52
CA ASN A 13 -23.60 -10.58 -3.02
C ASN A 13 -22.83 -11.05 -1.79
N THR A 14 -23.55 -11.45 -0.74
CA THR A 14 -22.96 -11.97 0.50
C THR A 14 -23.50 -13.35 0.79
N SER A 15 -22.61 -14.22 1.22
CA SER A 15 -22.90 -15.56 1.72
C SER A 15 -22.21 -15.74 3.08
N GLU A 16 -22.45 -16.86 3.74
CA GLU A 16 -21.81 -17.18 5.03
C GLU A 16 -20.28 -17.26 4.94
N SER A 17 -19.74 -17.69 3.80
CA SER A 17 -18.30 -17.96 3.63
C SER A 17 -17.57 -16.97 2.74
N SER A 18 -18.30 -16.15 1.97
CA SER A 18 -17.71 -15.22 1.00
C SER A 18 -18.55 -13.98 0.72
N ILE A 19 -17.87 -12.92 0.30
CA ILE A 19 -18.47 -11.72 -0.27
C ILE A 19 -18.02 -11.64 -1.71
N SER A 20 -18.91 -11.22 -2.61
CA SER A 20 -18.54 -11.00 -3.99
C SER A 20 -19.16 -9.74 -4.59
N TYR A 21 -18.42 -9.16 -5.53
CA TYR A 21 -18.78 -7.95 -6.25
C TYR A 21 -18.74 -8.25 -7.75
N ILE A 22 -19.87 -8.08 -8.43
CA ILE A 22 -19.98 -8.25 -9.87
C ILE A 22 -19.90 -6.86 -10.51
N LEU A 23 -18.93 -6.68 -11.40
CA LEU A 23 -18.71 -5.43 -12.11
C LEU A 23 -19.56 -5.43 -13.39
N GLU A 24 -20.42 -4.43 -13.55
CA GLU A 24 -21.29 -4.31 -14.73
C GLU A 24 -20.50 -3.90 -16.00
N ASP A 25 -19.43 -3.13 -15.83
CA ASP A 25 -18.50 -2.76 -16.90
C ASP A 25 -17.08 -3.20 -16.52
N GLU A 26 -16.45 -4.02 -17.36
CA GLU A 26 -15.09 -4.51 -17.13
C GLU A 26 -14.04 -3.39 -17.13
N LYS A 27 -14.32 -2.25 -17.77
CA LYS A 27 -13.39 -1.10 -17.83
C LYS A 27 -13.14 -0.47 -16.47
N ILE A 28 -14.03 -0.68 -15.50
CA ILE A 28 -13.85 -0.14 -14.15
C ILE A 28 -12.80 -0.93 -13.36
N PHE A 29 -12.50 -2.16 -13.79
CA PHE A 29 -11.55 -3.03 -13.14
C PHE A 29 -10.12 -2.51 -13.31
N TYR A 30 -9.38 -2.48 -12.21
CA TYR A 30 -8.03 -1.97 -12.16
C TYR A 30 -7.02 -3.11 -11.95
N GLU A 31 -6.46 -3.61 -13.06
CA GLU A 31 -5.58 -4.78 -13.10
C GLU A 31 -4.29 -4.60 -12.25
N VAL A 32 -3.70 -3.40 -12.24
CA VAL A 32 -2.50 -3.14 -11.40
C VAL A 32 -2.87 -3.19 -9.92
N GLY A 33 -3.96 -2.53 -9.51
CA GLY A 33 -4.44 -2.58 -8.14
C GLY A 33 -4.79 -4.00 -7.70
N TYR A 34 -5.41 -4.80 -8.57
CA TYR A 34 -5.68 -6.21 -8.29
C TYR A 34 -4.40 -7.00 -7.99
N LYS A 35 -3.34 -6.82 -8.80
CA LYS A 35 -2.04 -7.49 -8.59
C LYS A 35 -1.37 -7.05 -7.29
N VAL A 36 -1.42 -5.76 -6.98
CA VAL A 36 -0.89 -5.22 -5.72
C VAL A 36 -1.64 -5.82 -4.53
N LEU A 37 -2.98 -5.83 -4.58
CA LEU A 37 -3.87 -6.34 -3.55
C LEU A 37 -3.58 -7.80 -3.19
N GLN A 38 -3.10 -8.63 -4.12
CA GLN A 38 -2.75 -10.04 -3.84
C GLN A 38 -1.68 -10.22 -2.76
N ASN A 39 -0.87 -9.18 -2.50
CA ASN A 39 0.23 -9.21 -1.53
C ASN A 39 -0.03 -8.32 -0.31
N GLN A 40 -1.28 -7.87 -0.11
CA GLN A 40 -1.63 -6.94 0.98
C GLN A 40 -2.27 -7.61 2.21
N GLU A 41 -2.44 -8.95 2.19
CA GLU A 41 -3.04 -9.69 3.31
C GLU A 41 -2.26 -9.49 4.62
N LYS A 42 -0.93 -9.46 4.55
CA LYS A 42 -0.06 -9.20 5.71
C LYS A 42 -0.22 -7.79 6.31
N TYR A 43 -0.82 -6.87 5.56
CA TYR A 43 -1.12 -5.51 5.98
C TYR A 43 -2.60 -5.33 6.31
N GLY A 44 -3.41 -6.40 6.35
CA GLY A 44 -4.82 -6.33 6.73
C GLY A 44 -5.80 -6.01 5.59
N LEU A 45 -5.43 -6.26 4.33
CA LEU A 45 -6.40 -6.24 3.22
C LEU A 45 -6.73 -7.67 2.78
N LEU A 46 -8.01 -8.02 2.70
CA LEU A 46 -8.43 -9.35 2.26
C LEU A 46 -7.97 -9.64 0.83
N LYS A 47 -7.46 -10.85 0.63
CA LYS A 47 -7.11 -11.35 -0.70
C LYS A 47 -8.34 -11.40 -1.59
N CYS A 48 -8.22 -10.82 -2.79
CA CYS A 48 -9.29 -10.76 -3.78
C CYS A 48 -9.09 -11.85 -4.85
N GLY A 49 -10.05 -12.75 -5.00
CA GLY A 49 -10.13 -13.66 -6.15
C GLY A 49 -10.87 -13.01 -7.32
N LYS A 50 -10.35 -13.17 -8.55
CA LYS A 50 -11.01 -12.74 -9.79
C LYS A 50 -11.57 -13.94 -10.55
N LEU A 51 -12.86 -13.92 -10.84
CA LEU A 51 -13.58 -14.93 -11.63
C LEU A 51 -14.44 -14.23 -12.70
N TYR A 52 -15.02 -15.01 -13.62
CA TYR A 52 -16.03 -14.53 -14.56
C TYR A 52 -17.37 -15.19 -14.28
N GLN A 53 -18.44 -14.40 -14.25
CA GLN A 53 -19.82 -14.88 -14.14
C GLN A 53 -20.67 -14.18 -15.19
N ASN A 54 -21.26 -14.94 -16.11
CA ASN A 54 -22.08 -14.42 -17.22
C ASN A 54 -21.35 -13.33 -18.04
N GLY A 55 -20.05 -13.54 -18.33
CA GLY A 55 -19.24 -12.58 -19.08
C GLY A 55 -18.91 -11.29 -18.33
N LYS A 56 -19.11 -11.24 -17.00
CA LYS A 56 -18.74 -10.11 -16.15
C LYS A 56 -17.67 -10.51 -15.14
N ILE A 57 -16.81 -9.57 -14.80
CA ILE A 57 -15.82 -9.75 -13.74
C ILE A 57 -16.54 -9.88 -12.40
N LYS A 58 -16.26 -10.96 -11.68
CA LYS A 58 -16.68 -11.20 -10.31
C LYS A 58 -15.46 -11.22 -9.40
N LEU A 59 -15.42 -10.30 -8.47
CA LEU A 59 -14.43 -10.24 -7.40
C LEU A 59 -14.98 -11.01 -6.19
N VAL A 60 -14.17 -11.86 -5.56
CA VAL A 60 -14.60 -12.73 -4.45
C VAL A 60 -13.60 -12.63 -3.30
N TYR A 61 -14.11 -12.47 -2.08
CA TYR A 61 -13.35 -12.38 -0.84
C TYR A 61 -13.81 -13.49 0.10
N GLY A 62 -12.89 -14.35 0.54
CA GLY A 62 -13.18 -15.39 1.52
C GLY A 62 -13.23 -14.79 2.92
N ILE A 63 -14.32 -15.01 3.63
CA ILE A 63 -14.55 -14.47 4.98
C ILE A 63 -14.82 -15.54 6.04
N SER A 64 -14.81 -16.81 5.67
CA SER A 64 -15.19 -17.93 6.54
C SER A 64 -14.37 -18.05 7.83
N LYS A 65 -13.15 -17.51 7.85
CA LYS A 65 -12.23 -17.58 9.00
C LYS A 65 -12.37 -16.38 9.96
N TYR A 66 -13.11 -15.35 9.56
CA TYR A 66 -13.15 -14.09 10.30
C TYR A 66 -14.55 -13.82 10.81
N LYS A 67 -14.65 -12.97 11.83
CA LYS A 67 -15.93 -12.47 12.32
C LYS A 67 -16.09 -10.99 11.98
N PRO A 68 -17.28 -10.56 11.52
CA PRO A 68 -17.55 -9.14 11.35
C PRO A 68 -17.46 -8.41 12.70
N LEU A 69 -16.86 -7.22 12.70
CA LEU A 69 -16.66 -6.42 13.91
C LEU A 69 -17.98 -6.13 14.62
N GLY A 70 -19.06 -5.91 13.88
CA GLY A 70 -20.41 -5.70 14.43
C GLY A 70 -20.86 -6.82 15.38
N THR A 71 -20.56 -8.08 15.03
CA THR A 71 -20.89 -9.26 15.85
C THR A 71 -20.02 -9.38 17.10
N LEU A 72 -18.82 -8.80 17.07
CA LEU A 72 -17.83 -8.86 18.15
C LEU A 72 -18.02 -7.77 19.20
N LEU A 73 -18.76 -6.69 18.91
CA LEU A 73 -18.90 -5.54 19.82
C LEU A 73 -19.41 -5.92 21.22
N SER A 74 -20.23 -6.97 21.32
CA SER A 74 -20.75 -7.47 22.61
C SER A 74 -19.82 -8.43 23.33
N GLN A 75 -18.77 -8.92 22.67
CA GLN A 75 -17.90 -10.00 23.14
C GLN A 75 -16.49 -9.53 23.48
N ILE A 76 -16.02 -8.45 22.86
CA ILE A 76 -14.66 -7.94 23.07
C ILE A 76 -14.61 -6.93 24.21
N SER A 77 -13.45 -6.79 24.85
CA SER A 77 -13.22 -5.75 25.85
C SER A 77 -13.05 -4.37 25.18
N GLN A 78 -13.22 -3.30 25.97
CA GLN A 78 -12.95 -1.93 25.53
C GLN A 78 -11.51 -1.76 25.01
N GLN A 79 -10.53 -2.39 25.66
CA GLN A 79 -9.12 -2.33 25.25
C GLN A 79 -8.90 -3.02 23.89
N ASN A 80 -9.50 -4.19 23.70
CA ASN A 80 -9.41 -4.91 22.42
C ASN A 80 -10.13 -4.18 21.31
N PHE A 81 -11.26 -3.50 21.60
CA PHE A 81 -11.92 -2.63 20.64
C PHE A 81 -11.01 -1.47 20.20
N LEU A 82 -10.36 -0.78 21.14
CA LEU A 82 -9.41 0.30 20.81
C LEU A 82 -8.22 -0.20 20.00
N PHE A 83 -7.73 -1.40 20.31
CA PHE A 83 -6.70 -2.06 19.53
C PHE A 83 -7.14 -2.31 18.07
N VAL A 84 -8.35 -2.87 17.88
CA VAL A 84 -8.95 -3.07 16.56
C VAL A 84 -9.10 -1.73 15.82
N VAL A 85 -9.57 -0.68 16.49
CA VAL A 85 -9.69 0.67 15.90
C VAL A 85 -8.32 1.18 15.43
N SER A 86 -7.28 1.06 16.26
CA SER A 86 -5.91 1.43 15.86
C SER A 86 -5.48 0.69 14.60
N ARG A 87 -5.71 -0.63 14.54
CA ARG A 87 -5.36 -1.44 13.36
C ARG A 87 -6.12 -1.02 12.12
N ILE A 88 -7.41 -0.69 12.21
CA ILE A 88 -8.18 -0.19 11.05
C ILE A 88 -7.53 1.05 10.44
N TYR A 89 -7.12 2.02 11.27
CA TYR A 89 -6.47 3.25 10.80
C TYR A 89 -5.04 3.01 10.29
N ASP A 90 -4.30 2.06 10.86
CA ASP A 90 -2.99 1.66 10.31
C ASP A 90 -3.14 1.08 8.90
N ILE A 91 -4.16 0.24 8.66
CA ILE A 91 -4.44 -0.31 7.33
C ILE A 91 -4.77 0.80 6.34
N ALA A 92 -5.65 1.73 6.71
CA ALA A 92 -6.01 2.88 5.88
C ALA A 92 -4.79 3.75 5.54
N ARG A 93 -3.93 4.03 6.52
CA ARG A 93 -2.69 4.78 6.33
C ARG A 93 -1.73 4.07 5.39
N HIS A 94 -1.57 2.75 5.54
CA HIS A 94 -0.74 1.94 4.64
C HIS A 94 -1.25 1.98 3.18
N VAL A 95 -2.57 1.98 2.97
CA VAL A 95 -3.15 2.14 1.63
C VAL A 95 -2.82 3.51 1.05
N GLU A 96 -2.96 4.58 1.84
CA GLU A 96 -2.64 5.94 1.42
C GLU A 96 -1.15 6.10 1.08
N GLU A 97 -0.26 5.54 1.90
CA GLU A 97 1.20 5.64 1.74
C GLU A 97 1.73 4.81 0.57
N ASN A 98 1.10 3.68 0.24
CA ASN A 98 1.54 2.85 -0.88
C ASN A 98 1.21 3.48 -2.25
N GLY A 99 0.17 4.32 -2.34
CA GLY A 99 -0.25 5.04 -3.54
C GLY A 99 -0.73 4.17 -4.73
N PHE A 100 -0.71 2.85 -4.61
CA PHE A 100 -1.15 1.91 -5.64
C PHE A 100 -2.62 1.55 -5.50
N LEU A 101 -3.14 1.60 -4.28
CA LEU A 101 -4.54 1.36 -3.95
C LEU A 101 -5.18 2.67 -3.47
N ARG A 102 -6.51 2.70 -3.46
CA ARG A 102 -7.29 3.88 -3.11
C ARG A 102 -8.10 3.60 -1.86
N CYS A 103 -7.99 4.47 -0.86
CA CYS A 103 -8.79 4.38 0.36
C CYS A 103 -10.29 4.47 0.05
N GLU A 104 -10.65 5.19 -1.00
CA GLU A 104 -12.03 5.34 -1.47
C GLU A 104 -12.69 4.04 -1.93
N ASN A 105 -11.90 2.98 -2.13
CA ASN A 105 -12.39 1.66 -2.51
C ASN A 105 -12.39 0.66 -1.33
N ILE A 106 -12.11 1.11 -0.11
CA ILE A 106 -12.18 0.29 1.10
C ILE A 106 -13.61 0.31 1.63
N GLU A 107 -14.15 -0.87 1.94
CA GLU A 107 -15.45 -1.00 2.58
C GLU A 107 -15.37 -0.61 4.06
N THR A 108 -16.17 0.38 4.45
CA THR A 108 -16.17 0.94 5.81
C THR A 108 -17.34 0.48 6.67
N THR A 109 -18.32 -0.24 6.11
CA THR A 109 -19.46 -0.77 6.86
C THR A 109 -19.00 -1.69 7.99
N ILE A 110 -19.61 -1.58 9.18
CA ILE A 110 -19.19 -2.33 10.38
C ILE A 110 -19.16 -3.86 10.17
N ASP A 111 -20.09 -4.39 9.36
CA ASP A 111 -20.17 -5.81 9.02
C ASP A 111 -19.25 -6.22 7.85
N ARG A 112 -18.46 -5.29 7.33
CA ARG A 112 -17.41 -5.49 6.32
C ARG A 112 -16.00 -5.29 6.87
N ILE A 113 -15.89 -5.00 8.16
CA ILE A 113 -14.63 -4.98 8.90
C ILE A 113 -14.51 -6.34 9.57
N PHE A 114 -13.51 -7.12 9.16
CA PHE A 114 -13.32 -8.49 9.62
C PHE A 114 -12.22 -8.56 10.67
N VAL A 115 -12.42 -9.39 11.68
CA VAL A 115 -11.46 -9.62 12.75
C VAL A 115 -11.26 -11.12 12.92
N ASP A 116 -10.00 -11.54 12.97
CA ASP A 116 -9.64 -12.88 13.42
C ASP A 116 -9.75 -12.94 14.95
N THR A 117 -10.56 -13.85 15.47
CA THR A 117 -10.78 -13.95 16.92
C THR A 117 -9.63 -14.62 17.67
N GLU A 118 -8.69 -15.27 16.98
CA GLU A 118 -7.54 -15.91 17.61
C GLU A 118 -6.48 -14.89 18.02
N ASP A 119 -6.21 -13.89 17.18
CA ASP A 119 -5.11 -12.93 17.38
C ASP A 119 -5.54 -11.45 17.31
N LEU A 120 -6.83 -11.18 17.06
CA LEU A 120 -7.42 -9.84 16.86
C LEU A 120 -6.86 -9.09 15.63
N SER A 121 -6.26 -9.80 14.67
CA SER A 121 -5.87 -9.23 13.39
C SER A 121 -7.09 -8.72 12.64
N VAL A 122 -6.96 -7.54 12.03
CA VAL A 122 -8.03 -6.85 11.30
C VAL A 122 -7.82 -6.99 9.80
N TYR A 123 -8.91 -7.26 9.09
CA TYR A 123 -8.93 -7.41 7.64
C TYR A 123 -10.06 -6.58 7.02
N LEU A 124 -9.71 -5.76 6.02
CA LEU A 124 -10.64 -4.91 5.28
C LEU A 124 -10.81 -5.38 3.84
N VAL A 125 -12.01 -5.21 3.29
CA VAL A 125 -12.27 -5.42 1.87
C VAL A 125 -11.87 -4.16 1.10
N CYS A 126 -11.02 -4.29 0.08
CA CYS A 126 -10.66 -3.20 -0.83
C CYS A 126 -10.90 -3.63 -2.28
N LEU A 127 -11.63 -2.82 -3.04
CA LEU A 127 -11.97 -3.11 -4.43
C LEU A 127 -10.90 -2.59 -5.41
N PRO A 128 -10.34 -3.43 -6.29
CA PRO A 128 -9.43 -3.02 -7.35
C PRO A 128 -10.21 -2.40 -8.52
N ILE A 129 -10.75 -1.20 -8.31
CA ILE A 129 -11.50 -0.42 -9.31
C ILE A 129 -10.92 0.99 -9.47
N SER A 130 -11.09 1.64 -10.62
CA SER A 130 -10.44 2.93 -10.92
C SER A 130 -11.40 4.06 -11.33
N THR A 131 -12.46 3.79 -12.10
CA THR A 131 -13.33 4.83 -12.66
C THR A 131 -14.48 5.23 -11.73
N VAL A 132 -14.85 4.34 -10.82
CA VAL A 132 -15.79 4.62 -9.72
C VAL A 132 -15.15 4.22 -8.39
N SER A 133 -15.74 4.66 -7.29
CA SER A 133 -15.29 4.37 -5.95
C SER A 133 -16.47 4.30 -4.99
N ILE A 134 -16.28 3.59 -3.87
CA ILE A 134 -17.29 3.47 -2.81
C ILE A 134 -17.51 4.84 -2.17
N HIS A 135 -16.41 5.55 -1.93
CA HIS A 135 -16.41 6.91 -1.39
C HIS A 135 -16.01 7.92 -2.46
N GLN A 136 -16.60 9.11 -2.42
CA GLN A 136 -16.36 10.13 -3.45
C GLN A 136 -14.91 10.64 -3.46
N ASN A 137 -14.28 10.70 -2.28
CA ASN A 137 -12.91 11.16 -2.10
C ASN A 137 -12.36 10.64 -0.77
N THR A 138 -11.04 10.76 -0.58
CA THR A 138 -10.33 10.32 0.62
C THR A 138 -10.88 10.93 1.92
N GLN A 139 -11.30 12.20 1.88
CA GLN A 139 -11.87 12.87 3.05
C GLN A 139 -13.18 12.19 3.49
N LEU A 140 -14.10 11.96 2.55
CA LEU A 140 -15.38 11.32 2.84
C LEU A 140 -15.20 9.86 3.31
N PHE A 141 -14.17 9.17 2.80
CA PHE A 141 -13.78 7.86 3.34
C PHE A 141 -13.43 7.95 4.84
N TYR A 142 -12.54 8.85 5.24
CA TYR A 142 -12.13 8.99 6.64
C TYR A 142 -13.28 9.46 7.55
N GLU A 143 -14.13 10.36 7.05
CA GLU A 143 -15.34 10.78 7.76
C GLU A 143 -16.31 9.62 7.99
N ASN A 144 -16.60 8.83 6.97
CA ASN A 144 -17.47 7.65 7.08
C ASN A 144 -16.88 6.61 8.05
N LEU A 145 -15.58 6.32 7.93
CA LEU A 145 -14.90 5.40 8.82
C LEU A 145 -14.97 5.87 10.28
N LYS A 146 -14.74 7.17 10.52
CA LYS A 146 -14.88 7.79 11.84
C LYS A 146 -16.30 7.62 12.39
N GLN A 147 -17.33 7.83 11.58
CA GLN A 147 -18.71 7.62 12.02
C GLN A 147 -18.98 6.17 12.41
N VAL A 148 -18.52 5.20 11.63
CA VAL A 148 -18.68 3.78 11.92
C VAL A 148 -18.02 3.41 13.25
N VAL A 149 -16.78 3.87 13.48
CA VAL A 149 -16.05 3.65 14.73
C VAL A 149 -16.76 4.29 15.92
N LEU A 150 -17.23 5.54 15.78
CA LEU A 150 -17.95 6.26 16.84
C LEU A 150 -19.30 5.61 17.15
N MET A 151 -20.00 5.07 16.16
CA MET A 151 -21.23 4.30 16.39
C MET A 151 -20.94 3.00 17.13
N ALA A 152 -19.89 2.26 16.72
CA ALA A 152 -19.48 1.04 17.39
C ALA A 152 -19.08 1.28 18.85
N ALA A 153 -18.37 2.37 19.12
CA ALA A 153 -17.92 2.78 20.46
C ALA A 153 -19.07 2.96 21.46
N LYS A 154 -20.28 3.31 20.99
CA LYS A 154 -21.48 3.43 21.85
C LYS A 154 -21.87 2.12 22.53
N SER A 155 -21.38 0.98 22.04
CA SER A 155 -21.57 -0.33 22.68
C SER A 155 -20.78 -0.48 23.99
N PHE A 156 -19.87 0.46 24.30
CA PHE A 156 -19.01 0.43 25.48
C PHE A 156 -19.29 1.63 26.39
N PRO A 157 -20.14 1.48 27.43
CA PRO A 157 -20.54 2.59 28.30
C PRO A 157 -19.39 3.31 29.02
N GLY A 158 -18.26 2.62 29.24
CA GLY A 158 -17.08 3.18 29.89
C GLY A 158 -16.10 3.91 28.95
N LEU A 159 -16.32 3.85 27.64
CA LEU A 159 -15.40 4.39 26.66
C LEU A 159 -15.72 5.85 26.36
N LYS A 160 -14.77 6.76 26.64
CA LYS A 160 -14.95 8.17 26.31
C LYS A 160 -14.69 8.39 24.83
N THR A 161 -15.53 9.20 24.19
CA THR A 161 -15.34 9.64 22.80
C THR A 161 -13.95 10.24 22.58
N SER A 162 -13.40 10.95 23.57
CA SER A 162 -12.05 11.53 23.47
C SER A 162 -10.94 10.50 23.39
N GLU A 163 -11.10 9.30 23.96
CA GLU A 163 -10.12 8.21 23.83
C GLU A 163 -10.10 7.64 22.41
N VAL A 164 -11.29 7.47 21.81
CA VAL A 164 -11.42 7.04 20.42
C VAL A 164 -10.85 8.10 19.47
N LEU A 165 -11.21 9.37 19.68
CA LEU A 165 -10.72 10.47 18.85
C LEU A 165 -9.20 10.62 18.91
N LYS A 166 -8.57 10.38 20.06
CA LYS A 166 -7.09 10.37 20.14
C LYS A 166 -6.48 9.37 19.18
N ILE A 167 -7.05 8.17 19.03
CA ILE A 167 -6.53 7.16 18.08
C ILE A 167 -6.73 7.63 16.64
N ILE A 168 -7.91 8.19 16.33
CA ILE A 168 -8.25 8.70 14.99
C ILE A 168 -7.34 9.86 14.58
N ASP A 169 -7.11 10.78 15.52
CA ASP A 169 -6.37 12.02 15.29
C ASP A 169 -4.85 11.83 15.59
N SER A 170 -4.41 10.63 15.96
CA SER A 170 -3.00 10.34 16.24
C SER A 170 -2.16 10.63 14.98
N PRO A 171 -1.17 11.55 15.08
CA PRO A 171 -0.36 11.92 13.92
C PRO A 171 0.46 10.74 13.40
N LYS A 172 0.75 10.77 12.09
CA LYS A 172 1.71 9.87 11.45
C LYS A 172 3.01 9.89 12.26
N GLY A 173 3.36 8.80 12.96
CA GLY A 173 4.72 8.64 13.50
C GLY A 173 4.89 8.34 14.99
N GLU A 174 3.84 8.07 15.76
CA GLU A 174 4.04 7.15 16.90
C GLU A 174 3.74 5.76 16.38
N GLU A 175 4.79 5.03 15.99
CA GLU A 175 4.71 3.59 15.86
C GLU A 175 4.14 3.04 17.17
N CYS A 176 2.82 2.75 17.19
CA CYS A 176 2.32 1.73 18.09
C CYS A 176 3.16 0.51 17.73
N SER A 177 4.01 0.04 18.66
CA SER A 177 5.08 -0.92 18.41
C SER A 177 4.53 -2.30 18.02
N LEU A 178 3.91 -2.40 16.86
CA LEU A 178 3.22 -3.54 16.30
C LEU A 178 3.36 -3.58 14.78
N ASN A 179 4.45 -3.01 14.24
CA ASN A 179 5.04 -3.40 12.95
C ASN A 179 5.62 -4.82 13.04
N LYS A 180 4.80 -5.79 13.45
CA LYS A 180 5.06 -7.20 13.19
C LYS A 180 4.17 -7.52 12.01
N GLU A 181 4.78 -7.87 10.88
CA GLU A 181 4.07 -8.62 9.84
C GLU A 181 3.19 -9.66 10.53
N ILE A 182 1.88 -9.64 10.25
CA ILE A 182 0.96 -10.65 10.75
C ILE A 182 1.53 -11.97 10.24
N LYS A 183 2.07 -12.80 11.14
CA LYS A 183 2.74 -14.04 10.75
C LYS A 183 1.69 -14.95 10.12
N PRO A 184 1.79 -15.31 8.83
CA PRO A 184 0.94 -16.35 8.29
C PRO A 184 1.31 -17.66 8.98
N LYS A 185 0.34 -18.29 9.67
CA LYS A 185 0.52 -19.65 10.19
C LYS A 185 0.18 -20.66 9.11
N GLY A 186 1.23 -21.35 8.65
CA GLY A 186 1.26 -22.78 8.27
C GLY A 186 0.43 -23.23 7.07
N SER A 187 1.11 -23.47 5.95
CA SER A 187 0.85 -24.69 5.16
C SER A 187 1.77 -25.77 5.74
N ASP A 188 1.17 -26.85 6.26
CA ASP A 188 1.89 -28.03 6.73
C ASP A 188 2.78 -28.60 5.61
N GLU A 189 4.09 -28.65 5.86
CA GLU A 189 5.03 -29.49 5.13
C GLU A 189 5.02 -30.87 5.79
N THR A 190 4.49 -31.86 5.09
CA THR A 190 4.79 -33.27 5.37
C THR A 190 6.03 -33.67 4.59
N ASP A 191 7.10 -34.00 5.32
CA ASP A 191 8.29 -34.70 4.86
C ASP A 191 7.94 -36.01 4.14
N THR A 192 8.61 -36.30 3.02
CA THR A 192 9.25 -37.61 2.77
C THR A 192 10.31 -37.50 1.66
N ASP A 193 11.53 -37.89 2.03
CA ASP A 193 12.56 -38.63 1.28
C ASP A 193 13.22 -38.08 -0.01
N GLY A 194 14.47 -37.63 0.16
CA GLY A 194 15.65 -38.36 -0.37
C GLY A 194 16.16 -38.06 -1.79
N GLU A 195 17.20 -37.22 -1.92
CA GLU A 195 18.46 -37.50 -2.66
C GLU A 195 19.47 -36.34 -2.54
N PRO A 196 20.81 -36.59 -2.62
CA PRO A 196 21.86 -35.65 -2.23
C PRO A 196 22.24 -34.63 -3.33
N PRO A 197 22.86 -33.49 -2.99
CA PRO A 197 23.03 -32.38 -3.91
C PRO A 197 24.21 -32.56 -4.87
N VAL A 198 23.93 -32.40 -6.16
CA VAL A 198 24.94 -32.24 -7.23
C VAL A 198 25.36 -30.76 -7.30
N THR A 199 26.63 -30.50 -7.02
CA THR A 199 27.28 -29.19 -7.12
C THR A 199 27.47 -28.77 -8.59
N PRO A 200 27.11 -27.54 -9.00
CA PRO A 200 27.59 -26.97 -10.26
C PRO A 200 28.92 -26.19 -10.07
N PRO A 201 29.79 -26.13 -11.09
CA PRO A 201 31.16 -25.66 -10.94
C PRO A 201 31.31 -24.13 -10.91
N GLN A 202 32.30 -23.65 -10.15
CA GLN A 202 32.82 -22.28 -10.16
C GLN A 202 33.61 -21.98 -11.45
N PRO A 203 33.54 -20.74 -11.99
CA PRO A 203 34.58 -20.22 -12.87
C PRO A 203 35.56 -19.30 -12.11
N LEU A 204 36.81 -19.74 -12.17
CA LEU A 204 38.13 -19.08 -12.18
C LEU A 204 38.26 -17.57 -11.90
N LYS A 205 39.26 -17.29 -11.06
CA LYS A 205 39.92 -16.01 -10.74
C LYS A 205 40.50 -15.30 -11.97
N GLY A 206 40.43 -13.98 -11.96
CA GLY A 206 41.27 -13.07 -12.75
C GLY A 206 41.72 -11.89 -11.87
N ASP A 207 43.00 -11.56 -11.96
CA ASP A 207 43.78 -10.78 -11.00
C ASP A 207 43.77 -9.24 -11.16
N TYR A 208 44.17 -8.58 -10.05
CA TYR A 208 44.75 -7.23 -9.85
C TYR A 208 43.83 -5.99 -9.72
N PRO A 209 44.25 -4.95 -8.97
CA PRO A 209 44.87 -4.96 -7.64
C PRO A 209 44.22 -3.98 -6.63
N ASP A 210 44.57 -4.23 -5.37
CA ASP A 210 44.28 -3.48 -4.14
C ASP A 210 44.89 -2.06 -4.12
N LYS A 211 44.12 -1.09 -3.63
CA LYS A 211 44.62 0.14 -2.99
C LYS A 211 43.75 0.49 -1.79
N THR A 212 44.27 0.15 -0.62
CA THR A 212 43.91 0.67 0.70
C THR A 212 44.14 2.18 0.80
N PHE A 213 43.25 2.91 1.48
CA PHE A 213 43.61 4.00 2.41
C PHE A 213 42.42 4.44 3.28
N GLY A 214 42.63 4.41 4.61
CA GLY A 214 42.31 5.53 5.50
C GLY A 214 40.89 5.70 6.04
N GLN A 215 40.70 5.29 7.29
CA GLN A 215 39.64 5.78 8.19
C GLN A 215 39.67 7.31 8.35
N LYS A 216 38.49 7.95 8.48
CA LYS A 216 38.21 8.96 9.54
C LYS A 216 36.72 9.34 9.60
N LYS A 217 36.14 9.16 10.79
CA LYS A 217 34.90 9.82 11.23
C LYS A 217 35.14 11.32 11.39
N LYS A 218 34.14 12.15 11.03
CA LYS A 218 33.69 13.34 11.76
C LYS A 218 32.39 13.85 11.12
N GLY A 219 31.34 13.98 11.93
CA GLY A 219 30.15 14.72 11.53
C GLY A 219 30.41 16.22 11.52
N ILE A 220 29.56 16.97 10.82
CA ILE A 220 29.11 18.34 11.12
C ILE A 220 27.79 18.53 10.35
N LEU A 221 26.69 18.59 11.09
CA LEU A 221 25.47 19.29 10.68
C LEU A 221 25.72 20.79 10.90
N SER A 222 25.79 21.58 9.82
CA SER A 222 25.43 23.00 9.80
C SER A 222 25.83 23.62 8.45
N ASN A 223 24.92 24.43 7.88
CA ASN A 223 25.09 25.35 6.75
C ASN A 223 24.65 24.86 5.37
N LEU A 224 23.34 24.81 5.13
CA LEU A 224 22.81 24.90 3.75
C LEU A 224 21.68 25.93 3.55
N PHE A 225 21.36 26.76 4.55
CA PHE A 225 20.53 27.95 4.32
C PHE A 225 21.41 29.21 4.32
N SER A 226 21.94 29.54 3.14
CA SER A 226 22.42 30.89 2.84
C SER A 226 21.81 31.37 1.54
N ARG A 227 20.68 32.07 1.71
CA ARG A 227 20.03 32.90 0.71
C ARG A 227 20.97 34.07 0.40
N LYS A 228 21.67 34.03 -0.73
CA LYS A 228 22.40 35.19 -1.26
C LYS A 228 21.67 35.75 -2.48
N LYS A 229 21.13 36.95 -2.28
CA LYS A 229 20.54 37.82 -3.31
C LYS A 229 21.68 38.58 -3.98
N SER A 230 21.85 38.43 -5.27
CA SER A 230 22.60 39.38 -6.11
C SER A 230 21.93 39.40 -7.49
N GLY A 231 21.44 40.56 -7.89
CA GLY A 231 20.83 40.76 -9.20
C GLY A 231 21.87 41.13 -10.24
N GLU A 232 21.67 40.68 -11.48
CA GLU A 232 21.74 41.51 -12.67
C GLU A 232 21.10 40.78 -13.87
N ASN A 233 20.44 41.57 -14.71
CA ASN A 233 19.61 41.18 -15.84
C ASN A 233 20.40 40.54 -16.98
N THR A 234 19.99 39.36 -17.44
CA THR A 234 19.97 39.05 -18.89
C THR A 234 18.77 38.13 -19.15
N GLY A 235 17.97 38.48 -20.16
CA GLY A 235 16.74 37.78 -20.51
C GLY A 235 17.02 36.34 -20.91
N ALA A 236 16.61 35.41 -20.05
CA ALA A 236 16.42 34.02 -20.41
C ALA A 236 14.91 33.75 -20.32
N SER A 237 14.29 33.53 -21.48
CA SER A 237 12.99 32.89 -21.58
C SER A 237 13.03 31.66 -20.66
N GLY A 238 12.32 31.74 -19.54
CA GLY A 238 12.27 30.69 -18.53
C GLY A 238 11.59 29.48 -19.13
N SER A 239 12.37 28.67 -19.86
CA SER A 239 11.95 27.33 -20.22
C SER A 239 11.71 26.61 -18.90
N LYS A 240 10.42 26.34 -18.61
CA LYS A 240 10.03 25.46 -17.52
C LYS A 240 10.59 24.09 -17.85
N SER A 241 11.81 23.78 -17.40
CA SER A 241 12.38 22.46 -17.49
C SER A 241 11.90 21.63 -16.30
N ILE A 242 11.43 20.43 -16.59
CA ILE A 242 11.11 19.43 -15.57
C ILE A 242 12.40 18.66 -15.30
N GLU A 243 12.79 18.52 -14.03
CA GLU A 243 13.95 17.74 -13.62
C GLU A 243 13.50 16.54 -12.81
N LEU A 244 14.04 15.36 -13.12
CA LEU A 244 13.83 14.12 -12.41
C LEU A 244 15.08 13.85 -11.58
N VAL A 245 14.93 13.79 -10.26
CA VAL A 245 16.04 13.66 -9.30
C VAL A 245 15.81 12.42 -8.45
N SER A 246 16.85 11.60 -8.27
CA SER A 246 16.76 10.43 -7.40
C SER A 246 16.64 10.82 -5.93
N THR A 247 15.86 10.05 -5.18
CA THR A 247 15.80 10.13 -3.72
C THR A 247 16.24 8.79 -3.14
N ASN A 248 16.96 8.82 -2.02
CA ASN A 248 17.43 7.61 -1.32
C ASN A 248 18.36 6.67 -2.13
N THR A 249 19.11 7.19 -3.10
CA THR A 249 20.18 6.44 -3.80
C THR A 249 21.56 6.83 -3.27
N LYS A 250 22.54 5.91 -3.39
CA LYS A 250 23.92 6.14 -2.96
C LYS A 250 24.59 7.26 -3.76
N ASP A 251 24.33 7.30 -5.06
CA ASP A 251 24.77 8.35 -5.97
C ASP A 251 23.55 9.16 -6.42
N GLU A 252 23.67 10.49 -6.44
CA GLU A 252 22.61 11.39 -6.88
C GLU A 252 22.50 11.35 -8.41
N ILE A 253 21.30 11.10 -8.92
CA ILE A 253 21.01 11.01 -10.35
C ILE A 253 20.02 12.11 -10.72
N ARG A 254 20.33 12.86 -11.79
CA ARG A 254 19.54 13.99 -12.27
C ARG A 254 19.32 13.90 -13.78
N PHE A 255 18.08 14.06 -14.22
CA PHE A 255 17.72 14.12 -15.64
C PHE A 255 16.86 15.35 -15.91
N VAL A 256 17.28 16.17 -16.88
CA VAL A 256 16.45 17.27 -17.38
C VAL A 256 15.57 16.73 -18.50
N ILE A 257 14.25 16.75 -18.29
CA ILE A 257 13.26 16.27 -19.25
C ILE A 257 13.02 17.37 -20.29
N ASN A 258 13.54 17.14 -21.49
CA ASN A 258 13.53 18.11 -22.59
C ASN A 258 12.66 17.69 -23.79
N LYS A 259 11.96 16.56 -23.68
CA LYS A 259 11.06 16.04 -24.73
C LYS A 259 9.85 15.33 -24.11
N PRO A 260 8.75 15.17 -24.87
CA PRO A 260 7.52 14.56 -24.36
C PRO A 260 7.68 13.12 -23.88
N GLU A 261 8.55 12.33 -24.53
CA GLU A 261 8.90 10.96 -24.15
C GLU A 261 10.39 10.87 -23.86
N PHE A 262 10.74 10.67 -22.60
CA PHE A 262 12.12 10.58 -22.12
C PHE A 262 12.37 9.19 -21.53
N LEU A 263 13.17 8.38 -22.22
CA LEU A 263 13.43 7.00 -21.86
C LEU A 263 14.54 6.92 -20.82
N ILE A 264 14.35 6.08 -19.80
CA ILE A 264 15.33 5.83 -18.75
C ILE A 264 15.69 4.35 -18.72
N GLY A 265 16.96 4.01 -18.54
CA GLY A 265 17.33 2.61 -18.43
C GLY A 265 18.82 2.37 -18.26
N LYS A 266 19.21 1.10 -18.41
CA LYS A 266 20.60 0.66 -18.20
C LYS A 266 21.49 0.80 -19.43
N TYR A 267 20.91 0.77 -20.62
CA TYR A 267 21.69 0.63 -21.86
C TYR A 267 21.98 2.00 -22.47
N ALA A 268 23.16 2.53 -22.15
CA ALA A 268 23.68 3.75 -22.77
C ALA A 268 23.61 3.63 -24.31
N GLY A 269 23.03 4.65 -24.96
CA GLY A 269 22.80 4.67 -26.41
C GLY A 269 21.43 4.14 -26.87
N LYS A 270 20.58 3.67 -25.96
CA LYS A 270 19.17 3.30 -26.23
C LYS A 270 18.15 4.07 -25.40
N VAL A 271 18.62 4.89 -24.46
CA VAL A 271 17.81 5.67 -23.52
C VAL A 271 18.39 7.08 -23.41
N ASP A 272 17.59 8.01 -22.92
CA ASP A 272 17.97 9.41 -22.71
C ASP A 272 18.60 9.63 -21.33
N GLY A 273 18.09 8.91 -20.30
CA GLY A 273 18.65 8.88 -18.95
C GLY A 273 19.23 7.51 -18.62
N VAL A 274 20.53 7.47 -18.29
CA VAL A 274 21.20 6.20 -17.93
C VAL A 274 21.28 6.07 -16.42
N ILE A 275 20.71 4.99 -15.86
CA ILE A 275 20.87 4.59 -14.47
C ILE A 275 21.71 3.30 -14.45
N PRO A 276 23.04 3.40 -14.29
CA PRO A 276 23.89 2.22 -14.25
C PRO A 276 23.70 1.45 -12.94
N ASN A 277 23.87 0.14 -12.98
CA ASN A 277 24.05 -0.75 -11.82
C ASN A 277 22.85 -0.98 -10.86
N GLU A 278 21.65 -0.50 -11.18
CA GLU A 278 20.45 -0.75 -10.33
C GLU A 278 19.67 -2.00 -10.75
N LYS A 279 19.61 -3.06 -9.93
CA LYS A 279 18.99 -4.34 -10.32
C LYS A 279 17.51 -4.21 -10.74
N THR A 280 16.79 -3.24 -10.18
CA THR A 280 15.36 -3.00 -10.38
C THR A 280 15.00 -2.24 -11.66
N ILE A 281 15.98 -1.62 -12.32
CA ILE A 281 15.75 -0.86 -13.57
C ILE A 281 15.84 -1.79 -14.78
N SER A 282 14.90 -1.67 -15.73
CA SER A 282 14.92 -2.45 -16.97
C SER A 282 16.02 -1.96 -17.93
N ARG A 283 16.18 -2.64 -19.07
CA ARG A 283 17.13 -2.20 -20.11
C ARG A 283 16.72 -0.86 -20.72
N ILE A 284 15.42 -0.66 -20.92
CA ILE A 284 14.75 0.53 -21.49
C ILE A 284 13.38 0.64 -20.82
N HIS A 285 13.04 1.81 -20.30
CA HIS A 285 11.74 2.18 -19.72
C HIS A 285 11.31 3.52 -20.31
#